data_AF-A0A4S4M8J6-F1
#
_entry.id   AF-A0A4S4M8J6-F1
#
_cell.length_a   1.000
_cell.length_b   1.000
_cell.length_c   1.000
_cell.angle_alpha   90.00
_cell.angle_beta   90.00
_cell.angle_gamma   90.00
#
_symmetry.space_group_name_H-M   'P 1'
#
loop_
_entity.id
_entity.type
_entity.pdbx_description
1 polymer ?
#
loop_
_entity_poly.entity_id
_entity_poly.type
_entity_poly.pdbx_seq_one_letter_code
_entity_poly.pdbx_strand_id
1 'polypeptide(L)'
;MFGHYYLVCTVSPGFVDDPPLVQGHGITWAKRIDPTPVSGVHWSTELNITRAEVTKCRKCGINQCVGLYNERHFVMFMAYTVFATFWFSILGLDHLLDALGIRFDDHWPYRMPAVIYIMIWVLSAVMCLAVGTMLLWHLWSVAIGETSVEGHDHDVYRSLAKSRGETFVNSKRKNLELFLNIGPEGYPLYTLLLPLRVLPYTDGRSWARRPGHERHHGVRVGEELTDDEDDE
;
A
#
# COMPACT_ATOMS: atom_id res chain seq x y z
N MET A 1 -1.66 -12.71 -7.19
CA MET A 1 -0.92 -11.82 -8.12
C MET A 1 -1.84 -11.15 -9.16
N PHE A 2 -2.30 -11.85 -10.21
CA PHE A 2 -3.03 -11.23 -11.34
C PHE A 2 -4.31 -10.47 -10.98
N GLY A 3 -5.14 -10.99 -10.07
CA GLY A 3 -6.34 -10.28 -9.65
C GLY A 3 -6.05 -8.94 -8.96
N HIS A 4 -5.00 -8.88 -8.13
CA HIS A 4 -4.58 -7.63 -7.52
C HIS A 4 -3.99 -6.66 -8.55
N TYR A 5 -3.19 -7.15 -9.49
CA TYR A 5 -2.70 -6.34 -10.61
C TYR A 5 -3.86 -5.72 -11.42
N TYR A 6 -4.87 -6.52 -11.75
CA TYR A 6 -6.07 -6.04 -12.42
C TYR A 6 -6.80 -4.94 -11.62
N LEU A 7 -6.95 -5.12 -10.31
CA LEU A 7 -7.58 -4.12 -9.45
C LEU A 7 -6.75 -2.85 -9.33
N VAL A 8 -5.42 -2.94 -9.28
CA VAL A 8 -4.53 -1.76 -9.29
C VAL A 8 -4.75 -0.93 -10.56
N CYS A 9 -4.83 -1.58 -11.73
CA CYS A 9 -4.97 -0.88 -13.01
C CYS A 9 -6.39 -0.38 -13.32
N THR A 10 -7.42 -0.95 -12.69
CA THR A 10 -8.84 -0.67 -13.03
C THR A 10 -9.58 0.12 -11.97
N VAL A 11 -9.12 0.13 -10.72
CA VAL A 11 -9.69 0.96 -9.65
C VAL A 11 -9.06 2.35 -9.71
N SER A 12 -9.90 3.38 -9.82
CA SER A 12 -9.46 4.77 -9.76
C SER A 12 -8.76 5.04 -8.42
N PRO A 13 -7.63 5.77 -8.39
CA PRO A 13 -6.92 6.09 -7.15
C PRO A 13 -7.77 6.90 -6.15
N GLY A 14 -8.78 7.63 -6.65
CA GLY A 14 -9.64 8.52 -5.87
C GLY A 14 -9.04 9.92 -5.76
N PHE A 15 -9.71 10.91 -6.35
CA PHE A 15 -9.33 12.31 -6.24
C PHE A 15 -10.30 13.06 -5.31
N VAL A 16 -9.88 14.23 -4.85
CA VAL A 16 -10.65 15.05 -3.89
C VAL A 16 -12.03 15.41 -4.42
N ASP A 17 -12.13 15.65 -5.73
CA ASP A 17 -13.36 16.03 -6.42
C ASP A 17 -14.26 14.84 -6.74
N ASP A 18 -13.74 13.61 -6.61
CA ASP A 18 -14.52 12.41 -6.87
C ASP A 18 -15.50 12.16 -5.72
N PRO A 19 -16.72 11.68 -6.01
CA PRO A 19 -17.63 11.22 -4.96
C PRO A 19 -16.99 10.06 -4.18
N PRO A 20 -17.27 9.94 -2.86
CA PRO A 20 -16.73 8.84 -2.06
C PRO A 20 -17.17 7.50 -2.64
N LEU A 21 -16.25 6.53 -2.69
CA LEU A 21 -16.56 5.21 -3.22
C LEU A 21 -17.58 4.52 -2.31
N VAL A 22 -18.71 4.09 -2.88
CA VAL A 22 -19.75 3.36 -2.17
C VAL A 22 -19.52 1.86 -2.33
N GLN A 23 -19.80 1.08 -1.28
CA GLN A 23 -19.68 -0.37 -1.34
C GLN A 23 -20.67 -0.92 -2.36
N GLY A 24 -20.17 -1.56 -3.41
CA GLY A 24 -21.02 -2.23 -4.39
C GLY A 24 -21.57 -3.56 -3.88
N HIS A 25 -22.50 -4.13 -4.65
CA HIS A 25 -23.03 -5.47 -4.43
C HIS A 25 -22.36 -6.48 -5.37
N GLY A 26 -22.19 -7.73 -4.91
CA GLY A 26 -21.74 -8.85 -5.75
C GLY A 26 -20.56 -9.63 -5.19
N ILE A 27 -20.14 -10.67 -5.91
CA ILE A 27 -19.08 -11.60 -5.50
C ILE A 27 -17.68 -10.99 -5.51
N THR A 28 -17.49 -9.90 -6.26
CA THR A 28 -16.19 -9.20 -6.36
C THR A 28 -15.95 -8.28 -5.18
N TRP A 29 -16.95 -8.06 -4.33
CA TRP A 29 -16.88 -7.21 -3.15
C TRP A 29 -16.75 -8.07 -1.90
N ALA A 30 -15.78 -7.72 -1.05
CA ALA A 30 -15.67 -8.36 0.25
C ALA A 30 -16.81 -7.90 1.17
N LYS A 31 -17.20 -8.80 2.08
CA LYS A 31 -18.17 -8.49 3.14
C LYS A 31 -17.43 -8.14 4.43
N ARG A 32 -17.83 -7.04 5.07
CA ARG A 32 -17.32 -6.64 6.39
C ARG A 32 -17.81 -7.61 7.46
N ILE A 33 -17.05 -7.73 8.54
CA ILE A 33 -17.46 -8.52 9.73
C ILE A 33 -18.60 -7.81 10.44
N ASP A 34 -18.44 -6.51 10.67
CA ASP A 34 -19.48 -5.65 11.23
C ASP A 34 -19.95 -4.66 10.14
N PRO A 35 -21.25 -4.66 9.76
CA PRO A 35 -21.80 -3.72 8.80
C PRO A 35 -21.98 -2.30 9.38
N THR A 36 -21.82 -2.09 10.69
CA THR A 36 -21.92 -0.75 11.27
C THR A 36 -20.88 0.18 10.63
N PRO A 37 -21.28 1.38 10.17
CA PRO A 37 -20.34 2.39 9.72
C PRO A 37 -19.32 2.61 10.83
N VAL A 38 -18.03 2.65 10.51
CA VAL A 38 -16.99 2.93 11.51
C VAL A 38 -17.32 4.27 12.16
N SER A 39 -17.87 4.23 13.37
CA SER A 39 -18.41 5.38 14.10
C SER A 39 -17.31 6.26 14.71
N GLY A 40 -16.13 6.27 14.09
CA GLY A 40 -14.95 6.99 14.58
C GLY A 40 -14.87 8.45 14.12
N VAL A 41 -15.69 8.85 13.14
CA VAL A 41 -15.78 10.23 12.68
C VAL A 41 -17.25 10.64 12.77
N HIS A 42 -17.60 11.35 13.84
CA HIS A 42 -18.90 11.99 13.95
C HIS A 42 -18.98 13.02 12.82
N TRP A 43 -19.91 12.83 11.89
CA TRP A 43 -20.23 13.81 10.87
C TRP A 43 -20.81 15.04 11.56
N SER A 44 -19.96 16.04 11.80
CA SER A 44 -20.47 17.40 11.89
C SER A 44 -20.78 17.86 10.47
N THR A 45 -22.05 18.17 10.21
CA THR A 45 -22.51 18.87 8.99
C THR A 45 -21.89 20.27 8.85
N GLU A 46 -21.19 20.74 9.87
CA GLU A 46 -20.43 21.98 9.90
C GLU A 46 -18.97 21.68 10.26
N LEU A 47 -18.13 21.38 9.26
CA LEU A 47 -16.68 21.38 9.46
C LEU A 47 -16.01 22.07 8.28
N ASN A 48 -15.21 23.09 8.59
CA ASN A 48 -14.15 23.57 7.70
C ASN A 48 -13.18 22.41 7.49
N ILE A 49 -13.31 21.78 6.33
CA ILE A 49 -12.43 20.73 5.85
C ILE A 49 -11.18 21.45 5.32
N THR A 50 -10.02 21.27 5.96
CA THR A 50 -8.76 21.52 5.26
C THR A 50 -8.66 20.42 4.19
N ARG A 51 -8.69 20.86 2.93
CA ARG A 51 -8.78 20.00 1.77
C ARG A 51 -7.42 19.32 1.59
N ALA A 52 -7.32 18.02 1.82
CA ALA A 52 -6.12 17.29 1.42
C ALA A 52 -6.02 17.35 -0.10
N GLU A 53 -4.98 18.00 -0.63
CA GLU A 53 -4.85 18.25 -2.05
C GLU A 53 -4.16 17.08 -2.76
N VAL A 54 -4.94 16.10 -3.20
CA VAL A 54 -4.47 15.16 -4.22
C VAL A 54 -4.86 15.73 -5.57
N THR A 55 -4.05 16.64 -6.09
CA THR A 55 -4.24 17.17 -7.44
C THR A 55 -3.99 16.07 -8.47
N LYS A 56 -4.88 15.96 -9.46
CA LYS A 56 -4.60 15.18 -10.66
C LYS A 56 -3.30 15.71 -11.26
N CYS A 57 -2.24 14.90 -11.27
CA CYS A 57 -1.03 15.35 -11.94
C CYS A 57 -1.32 15.54 -13.43
N ARG A 58 -1.28 16.80 -13.90
CA ARG A 58 -1.60 17.19 -15.28
C ARG A 58 -0.72 16.49 -16.31
N LYS A 59 0.48 16.07 -15.91
CA LYS A 59 1.48 15.40 -16.75
C LYS A 59 1.18 13.92 -16.99
N CYS A 60 0.49 13.28 -16.05
CA CYS A 60 0.35 11.83 -15.98
C CYS A 60 -1.07 11.43 -16.37
N GLY A 61 -1.58 11.91 -17.51
CA GLY A 61 -2.90 11.55 -18.07
C GLY A 61 -3.03 10.07 -18.44
N ILE A 62 -2.77 9.20 -17.47
CA ILE A 62 -2.58 7.76 -17.52
C ILE A 62 -3.12 7.24 -16.17
N ASN A 63 -3.86 6.14 -16.21
CA ASN A 63 -4.35 5.41 -15.02
C ASN A 63 -3.19 4.76 -14.21
N GLN A 64 -2.21 5.53 -13.72
CA GLN A 64 -0.99 5.00 -13.08
C GLN A 64 -0.70 5.53 -11.67
N CYS A 65 -1.55 6.41 -11.13
CA CYS A 65 -1.39 6.82 -9.74
C CYS A 65 -1.85 5.69 -8.80
N VAL A 66 -1.06 5.48 -7.75
CA VAL A 66 -1.46 4.68 -6.59
C VAL A 66 -1.98 5.67 -5.54
N GLY A 67 -3.23 5.50 -5.13
CA GLY A 67 -3.93 6.33 -4.18
C GLY A 67 -4.85 5.49 -3.29
N LEU A 68 -5.69 6.16 -2.51
CA LEU A 68 -6.40 5.57 -1.39
C LEU A 68 -7.15 4.27 -1.73
N TYR A 69 -7.83 4.20 -2.87
CA TYR A 69 -8.66 3.04 -3.21
C TYR A 69 -7.89 1.87 -3.83
N ASN A 70 -6.72 2.10 -4.41
CA ASN A 70 -5.94 1.05 -5.10
C ASN A 70 -4.60 0.71 -4.41
N GLU A 71 -4.16 1.49 -3.41
CA GLU A 71 -2.91 1.30 -2.67
C GLU A 71 -2.85 -0.06 -1.97
N ARG A 72 -3.93 -0.46 -1.29
CA ARG A 72 -4.03 -1.80 -0.68
C ARG A 72 -3.79 -2.89 -1.72
N HIS A 73 -4.37 -2.75 -2.91
CA HIS A 73 -4.18 -3.73 -3.99
C HIS A 73 -2.75 -3.71 -4.54
N PHE A 74 -2.10 -2.55 -4.57
CA PHE A 74 -0.71 -2.40 -4.98
C PHE A 74 0.25 -3.13 -4.03
N VAL A 75 0.09 -2.94 -2.72
CA VAL A 75 0.89 -3.65 -1.70
C VAL A 75 0.64 -5.15 -1.77
N MET A 76 -0.62 -5.59 -1.91
CA MET A 76 -0.93 -7.01 -2.06
C MET A 76 -0.35 -7.60 -3.35
N PHE A 77 -0.38 -6.86 -4.46
CA PHE A 77 0.27 -7.29 -5.70
C PHE A 77 1.76 -7.52 -5.50
N MET A 78 2.48 -6.58 -4.88
CA MET A 78 3.90 -6.74 -4.57
C MET A 78 4.16 -7.95 -3.67
N ALA A 79 3.38 -8.11 -2.60
CA ALA A 79 3.50 -9.25 -1.67
C ALA A 79 3.35 -10.59 -2.38
N TYR A 80 2.35 -10.73 -3.25
CA TYR A 80 2.15 -11.96 -4.03
C TYR A 80 3.25 -12.18 -5.06
N THR A 81 3.74 -11.12 -5.71
CA THR A 81 4.84 -11.20 -6.68
C THR A 81 6.10 -11.71 -5.98
N VAL A 82 6.49 -11.10 -4.86
CA VAL A 82 7.65 -11.51 -4.06
C VAL A 82 7.50 -12.96 -3.58
N PHE A 83 6.34 -13.33 -3.03
CA PHE A 83 6.09 -14.70 -2.60
C PHE A 83 6.25 -15.71 -3.75
N ALA A 84 5.65 -15.42 -4.91
CA ALA A 84 5.74 -16.30 -6.08
C ALA A 84 7.18 -16.42 -6.60
N THR A 85 7.89 -15.30 -6.77
CA THR A 85 9.27 -15.29 -7.27
C THR A 85 10.24 -15.90 -6.29
N PHE A 86 10.03 -15.71 -4.98
CA PHE A 86 10.85 -16.32 -3.92
C PHE A 86 10.77 -17.84 -3.96
N TRP A 87 9.56 -18.40 -3.98
CA TRP A 87 9.39 -19.86 -4.05
C TRP A 87 9.86 -20.44 -5.37
N PHE A 88 9.61 -19.76 -6.49
CA PHE A 88 10.16 -20.20 -7.78
C PHE A 88 11.69 -20.22 -7.78
N SER A 89 12.34 -19.18 -7.24
CA SER A 89 13.80 -19.11 -7.19
C SER A 89 14.42 -20.14 -6.24
N ILE A 90 13.81 -20.39 -5.08
CA ILE A 90 14.27 -21.41 -4.12
C ILE A 90 14.10 -22.82 -4.67
N LEU A 91 12.88 -23.19 -5.06
CA LEU A 91 12.59 -24.55 -5.56
C LEU A 91 13.30 -24.81 -6.90
N GLY A 92 13.54 -23.75 -7.67
CA GLY A 92 14.23 -23.81 -8.95
C GLY A 92 15.75 -23.76 -8.89
N LEU A 93 16.35 -23.59 -7.71
CA LEU A 93 17.81 -23.46 -7.56
C LEU A 93 18.53 -24.73 -8.01
N ASP A 94 18.00 -25.90 -7.65
CA ASP A 94 18.58 -27.17 -8.07
C ASP A 94 18.61 -27.29 -9.59
N HIS A 95 17.47 -27.06 -10.25
CA HIS A 95 17.38 -27.07 -11.71
C HIS A 95 18.27 -26.00 -12.37
N LEU A 96 18.54 -24.87 -11.70
CA LEU A 96 19.48 -23.88 -12.21
C LEU A 96 20.90 -24.45 -12.23
N LEU A 97 21.31 -25.15 -11.16
CA LEU A 97 22.64 -25.75 -11.08
C LEU A 97 22.82 -26.86 -12.13
N ASP A 98 21.77 -27.62 -12.44
CA ASP A 98 21.77 -28.56 -13.58
C ASP A 98 21.88 -27.82 -14.91
N ALA A 99 21.07 -26.78 -15.12
CA ALA A 99 21.06 -26.00 -16.36
C ALA A 99 22.42 -25.34 -16.65
N LEU A 100 23.16 -24.98 -15.59
CA LEU A 100 24.51 -24.42 -15.67
C LEU A 100 25.61 -25.48 -15.81
N GLY A 101 25.29 -26.77 -15.71
CA GLY A 101 26.26 -27.87 -15.75
C GLY A 101 27.17 -27.98 -14.52
N ILE A 102 26.82 -27.32 -13.40
CA ILE A 102 27.65 -27.31 -12.19
C ILE A 102 27.63 -28.66 -11.48
N ARG A 103 26.55 -29.44 -11.64
CA ARG A 103 26.37 -30.75 -10.98
C ARG A 103 26.91 -31.93 -11.79
N PHE A 104 27.64 -31.68 -12.87
CA PHE A 104 28.26 -32.70 -13.73
C PHE A 104 27.28 -33.74 -14.31
N ASP A 105 26.00 -33.37 -14.41
CA ASP A 105 24.97 -34.17 -15.09
C ASP A 105 24.74 -33.55 -16.48
N ASP A 106 25.22 -34.22 -17.52
CA ASP A 106 25.29 -33.66 -18.89
C ASP A 106 23.93 -33.67 -19.62
N HIS A 107 22.88 -34.18 -18.98
CA HIS A 107 21.57 -34.34 -19.62
C HIS A 107 20.52 -33.40 -19.00
N TRP A 108 20.01 -32.47 -19.81
CA TRP A 108 18.85 -31.64 -19.47
C TRP A 108 17.55 -32.32 -19.95
N PRO A 109 16.76 -33.00 -19.09
CA PRO A 109 15.64 -33.83 -19.51
C PRO A 109 14.34 -33.05 -19.74
N TYR A 110 14.34 -31.72 -19.57
CA TYR A 110 13.14 -30.90 -19.62
C TYR A 110 12.86 -30.37 -21.03
N ARG A 111 11.58 -30.26 -21.39
CA ARG A 111 11.14 -29.74 -22.69
C ARG A 111 11.55 -28.28 -22.93
N MET A 112 11.68 -27.50 -21.87
CA MET A 112 12.04 -26.10 -21.97
C MET A 112 13.56 -25.98 -22.14
N PRO A 113 14.08 -25.25 -23.15
CA PRO A 113 15.52 -25.06 -23.29
C PRO A 113 16.18 -24.50 -22.03
N ALA A 114 17.33 -25.06 -21.64
CA ALA A 114 18.07 -24.67 -20.43
C ALA A 114 18.37 -23.16 -20.37
N VAL A 115 18.72 -22.54 -21.51
CA VAL A 115 18.97 -21.10 -21.59
C VAL A 115 17.74 -20.28 -21.21
N ILE A 116 16.55 -20.67 -21.67
CA ILE A 116 15.30 -20.00 -21.32
C ILE A 116 15.02 -20.15 -19.83
N TYR A 117 15.33 -21.31 -19.25
CA TYR A 117 15.17 -21.54 -17.81
C TYR A 117 16.04 -20.60 -16.99
N ILE A 118 17.33 -20.52 -17.34
CA ILE A 118 18.29 -19.65 -16.68
C ILE A 118 17.81 -18.19 -16.74
N MET A 119 17.36 -17.71 -17.91
CA MET A 119 16.84 -16.34 -18.05
C MET A 119 15.61 -16.08 -17.16
N ILE A 120 14.65 -17.00 -17.12
CA ILE A 120 13.46 -16.88 -16.27
C ILE A 120 13.84 -16.89 -14.78
N TRP A 121 14.76 -17.77 -14.38
CA TRP A 121 15.25 -17.85 -13.01
C TRP A 121 15.96 -16.56 -12.58
N VAL A 122 16.85 -16.04 -13.42
CA VAL A 122 17.55 -14.76 -13.16
C VAL A 122 16.56 -13.62 -13.04
N LEU A 123 15.60 -13.52 -13.97
CA LEU A 123 14.55 -12.51 -13.92
C LEU A 123 13.73 -12.61 -12.63
N SER A 124 13.33 -13.83 -12.24
CA SER A 124 12.59 -14.06 -10.98
C SER A 124 13.41 -13.64 -9.75
N ALA A 125 14.69 -13.99 -9.70
CA ALA A 125 15.57 -13.64 -8.59
C ALA A 125 15.73 -12.11 -8.47
N VAL A 126 15.97 -11.41 -9.59
CA VAL A 126 16.07 -9.94 -9.64
C VAL A 126 14.76 -9.28 -9.22
N MET A 127 13.62 -9.77 -9.73
CA MET A 127 12.30 -9.25 -9.36
C MET A 127 12.00 -9.46 -7.87
N CYS A 128 12.36 -10.62 -7.31
CA CYS A 128 12.19 -10.91 -5.90
C CYS A 128 12.93 -9.89 -5.01
N LEU A 129 14.16 -9.53 -5.39
CA LEU A 129 14.96 -8.54 -4.66
C LEU A 129 14.41 -7.12 -4.85
N ALA A 130 14.21 -6.69 -6.11
CA ALA A 130 13.78 -5.34 -6.43
C ALA A 130 12.39 -5.02 -5.86
N VAL A 131 11.40 -5.87 -6.11
CA VAL A 131 10.04 -5.70 -5.60
C VAL A 131 10.00 -5.98 -4.08
N GLY A 132 10.86 -6.86 -3.58
CA GLY A 132 11.01 -7.13 -2.14
C GLY A 132 11.43 -5.90 -1.36
N THR A 133 12.46 -5.18 -1.81
CA THR A 133 12.89 -3.93 -1.19
C THR A 133 11.77 -2.88 -1.21
N MET A 134 11.08 -2.73 -2.34
CA MET A 134 9.95 -1.81 -2.46
C MET A 134 8.81 -2.17 -1.49
N LEU A 135 8.45 -3.45 -1.41
CA LEU A 135 7.42 -3.94 -0.49
C LEU A 135 7.78 -3.66 0.98
N LEU A 136 9.02 -3.93 1.37
CA LEU A 136 9.48 -3.68 2.74
C LEU A 136 9.40 -2.19 3.10
N TRP A 137 9.78 -1.33 2.17
CA TRP A 137 9.65 0.12 2.35
C TRP A 137 8.18 0.54 2.55
N HIS A 138 7.27 0.09 1.68
CA HIS A 138 5.84 0.41 1.81
C HIS A 138 5.24 -0.12 3.12
N LEU A 139 5.56 -1.36 3.51
CA LEU A 139 5.07 -1.92 4.78
C LEU A 139 5.60 -1.14 5.99
N TRP A 140 6.83 -0.65 5.92
CA TRP A 140 7.41 0.18 6.96
C TRP A 140 6.75 1.56 7.03
N SER A 141 6.56 2.24 5.90
CA SER A 141 5.84 3.52 5.82
C SER A 141 4.40 3.40 6.35
N VAL A 142 3.67 2.35 5.93
CA VAL A 142 2.32 2.06 6.44
C VAL A 142 2.35 1.80 7.95
N ALA A 143 3.33 1.05 8.45
CA ALA A 143 3.48 0.82 9.88
C ALA A 143 3.74 2.13 10.64
N ILE A 144 4.45 3.10 10.05
CA ILE A 144 4.66 4.42 10.66
C ILE A 144 3.44 5.35 10.46
N GLY A 145 2.54 5.02 9.53
CA GLY A 145 1.39 5.84 9.19
C GLY A 145 1.76 7.05 8.34
N GLU A 146 2.79 6.90 7.50
CA GLU A 146 3.29 7.92 6.57
C GLU A 146 3.03 7.46 5.13
N THR A 147 2.60 8.37 4.25
CA THR A 147 2.60 8.13 2.80
C THR A 147 4.00 8.32 2.20
N SER A 148 4.23 7.84 0.97
CA SER A 148 5.53 8.00 0.31
C SER A 148 5.90 9.46 0.02
N VAL A 149 4.89 10.34 -0.14
CA VAL A 149 5.10 11.78 -0.30
C VAL A 149 5.42 12.40 1.06
N GLU A 150 4.60 12.10 2.07
CA GLU A 150 4.79 12.61 3.44
C GLU A 150 6.14 12.22 4.03
N GLY A 151 6.65 11.01 3.75
CA GLY A 151 7.92 10.55 4.29
C GLY A 151 9.12 11.46 3.94
N HIS A 152 9.05 12.19 2.82
CA HIS A 152 10.09 13.16 2.46
C HIS A 152 10.09 14.37 3.39
N ASP A 153 8.91 14.88 3.72
CA ASP A 153 8.73 16.06 4.56
C ASP A 153 8.81 15.70 6.05
N HIS A 154 8.43 14.46 6.40
CA HIS A 154 8.36 14.01 7.78
C HIS A 154 9.72 13.89 8.46
N ASP A 155 10.81 13.74 7.71
CA ASP A 155 12.15 13.80 8.27
C ASP A 155 12.48 15.21 8.82
N VAL A 156 11.98 16.26 8.15
CA VAL A 156 12.09 17.64 8.64
C VAL A 156 11.24 17.82 9.89
N TYR A 157 9.97 17.40 9.88
CA TYR A 157 9.10 17.48 11.06
C TYR A 157 9.68 16.71 12.25
N ARG A 158 10.23 15.53 12.03
CA ARG A 158 10.85 14.70 13.07
C ARG A 158 12.07 15.39 13.68
N SER A 159 12.87 16.07 12.85
CA SER A 159 14.02 16.85 13.33
C SER A 159 13.59 18.05 14.18
N LEU A 160 12.55 18.77 13.75
CA LEU A 160 11.97 19.91 14.46
C LEU A 160 11.32 19.48 15.79
N ALA A 161 10.51 18.42 15.79
CA ALA A 161 9.90 17.88 16.99
C ALA A 161 10.97 17.41 18.00
N LYS A 162 12.02 16.74 17.52
CA LYS A 162 13.16 16.33 18.36
C LYS A 162 13.89 17.53 18.97
N SER A 163 14.06 18.62 18.22
CA SER A 163 14.67 19.86 18.73
C SER A 163 13.89 20.45 19.91
N ARG A 164 12.58 20.18 19.99
CA ARG A 164 11.66 20.65 21.04
C ARG A 164 11.51 19.67 22.20
N GLY A 165 12.14 18.50 22.12
CA GLY A 165 11.95 17.42 23.08
C GLY A 165 10.58 16.72 22.97
N GLU A 166 9.87 16.91 21.87
CA GLU A 166 8.59 16.25 21.60
C GLU A 166 8.84 14.86 20.97
N THR A 167 8.10 13.84 21.39
CA THR A 167 8.25 12.47 20.87
C THR A 167 6.94 11.98 20.24
N PHE A 168 7.04 11.48 19.00
CA PHE A 168 5.89 10.92 18.29
C PHE A 168 5.72 9.45 18.64
N VAL A 169 4.60 9.09 19.26
CA VAL A 169 4.29 7.71 19.65
C VAL A 169 3.26 7.13 18.67
N ASN A 170 3.73 6.25 17.78
CA ASN A 170 2.88 5.60 16.79
C ASN A 170 2.63 4.10 17.08
N SER A 171 1.41 3.65 16.82
CA SER A 171 0.94 2.28 17.03
C SER A 171 1.09 1.43 15.76
N LYS A 172 2.30 0.94 15.48
CA LYS A 172 2.64 0.24 14.23
C LYS A 172 1.68 -0.87 13.79
N ARG A 173 1.27 -1.72 14.73
CA ARG A 173 0.35 -2.84 14.45
C ARG A 173 -1.04 -2.35 14.05
N LYS A 174 -1.54 -1.28 14.69
CA LYS A 174 -2.89 -0.78 14.41
C LYS A 174 -2.93 -0.08 13.04
N ASN A 175 -1.85 0.58 12.63
CA ASN A 175 -1.77 1.18 11.31
C ASN A 175 -1.81 0.13 10.20
N LEU A 176 -1.06 -0.98 10.35
CA LEU A 176 -1.13 -2.11 9.42
C LEU A 176 -2.51 -2.76 9.38
N GLU A 177 -3.16 -2.91 10.53
CA GLU A 177 -4.53 -3.44 10.64
C GLU A 177 -5.54 -2.54 9.91
N LEU A 178 -5.45 -1.22 10.10
CA LEU A 178 -6.28 -0.22 9.42
C LEU A 178 -6.03 -0.22 7.90
N PHE A 179 -4.77 -0.24 7.47
CA PHE A 179 -4.39 -0.25 6.05
C PHE A 179 -4.87 -1.50 5.31
N LEU A 180 -4.70 -2.67 5.93
CA LEU A 180 -5.17 -3.93 5.34
C LEU A 180 -6.69 -4.12 5.48
N ASN A 181 -7.35 -3.23 6.24
CA ASN A 181 -8.76 -3.27 6.62
C ASN A 181 -9.13 -4.57 7.33
N ILE A 182 -8.27 -5.07 8.22
CA ILE A 182 -8.50 -6.29 8.99
C ILE A 182 -8.93 -5.91 10.41
N GLY A 183 -9.61 -6.82 11.11
CA GLY A 183 -9.91 -6.67 12.53
C GLY A 183 -11.41 -6.76 12.81
N PRO A 184 -11.81 -6.60 14.09
CA PRO A 184 -13.21 -6.77 14.51
C PRO A 184 -14.18 -5.87 13.75
N GLU A 185 -13.78 -4.63 13.47
CA GLU A 185 -14.57 -3.61 12.75
C GLU A 185 -14.29 -3.60 11.23
N GLY A 186 -13.41 -4.49 10.76
CA GLY A 186 -12.92 -4.51 9.38
C GLY A 186 -13.48 -5.67 8.56
N TYR A 187 -12.61 -6.24 7.74
CA TYR A 187 -12.89 -7.37 6.87
C TYR A 187 -12.21 -8.64 7.40
N PRO A 188 -12.76 -9.82 7.07
CA PRO A 188 -12.13 -11.09 7.42
C PRO A 188 -10.78 -11.29 6.73
N LEU A 189 -9.93 -12.14 7.33
CA LEU A 189 -8.58 -12.45 6.81
C LEU A 189 -8.56 -13.05 5.40
N TYR A 190 -9.65 -13.68 4.94
CA TYR A 190 -9.70 -14.22 3.57
C TYR A 190 -9.57 -13.12 2.51
N THR A 191 -9.84 -11.85 2.87
CA THR A 191 -9.66 -10.71 1.95
C THR A 191 -8.21 -10.37 1.66
N LEU A 192 -7.27 -10.91 2.44
CA LEU A 192 -5.84 -10.92 2.08
C LEU A 192 -5.55 -11.98 1.02
N LEU A 193 -6.23 -13.12 1.07
CA LEU A 193 -5.99 -14.21 0.13
C LEU A 193 -6.62 -13.94 -1.24
N LEU A 194 -7.83 -13.39 -1.24
CA LEU A 194 -8.63 -13.19 -2.44
C LEU A 194 -8.57 -11.74 -2.95
N PRO A 195 -8.42 -11.52 -4.26
CA PRO A 195 -8.44 -10.19 -4.86
C PRO A 195 -9.87 -9.65 -4.95
N LEU A 196 -10.43 -9.27 -3.80
CA LEU A 196 -11.76 -8.67 -3.66
C LEU A 196 -11.66 -7.17 -3.47
N ARG A 197 -12.62 -6.44 -4.04
CA ARG A 197 -12.80 -5.00 -3.80
C ARG A 197 -13.19 -4.78 -2.35
N VAL A 198 -12.44 -3.91 -1.70
CA VAL A 198 -12.54 -3.56 -0.29
C VAL A 198 -12.51 -2.05 -0.21
N LEU A 199 -13.43 -1.46 0.54
CA LEU A 199 -13.36 -0.04 0.84
C LEU A 199 -12.25 0.23 1.86
N PRO A 200 -11.47 1.31 1.68
CA PRO A 200 -10.57 1.81 2.70
C PRO A 200 -11.37 2.20 3.95
N TYR A 201 -10.67 2.36 5.08
CA TYR A 201 -11.31 2.74 6.34
C TYR A 201 -11.62 4.25 6.41
N THR A 202 -11.02 5.03 5.51
CA THR A 202 -11.07 6.49 5.42
C THR A 202 -11.59 6.91 4.05
N ASP A 203 -12.10 8.13 3.96
CA ASP A 203 -12.52 8.83 2.74
C ASP A 203 -11.38 9.65 2.09
N GLY A 204 -10.18 9.66 2.69
CA GLY A 204 -9.04 10.45 2.22
C GLY A 204 -9.04 11.90 2.69
N ARG A 205 -10.03 12.29 3.50
CA ARG A 205 -10.13 13.62 4.13
C ARG A 205 -9.97 13.54 5.65
N SER A 206 -10.34 12.40 6.23
CA SER A 206 -10.34 12.18 7.67
C SER A 206 -9.63 10.87 8.02
N TRP A 207 -8.61 10.93 8.87
CA TRP A 207 -7.85 9.75 9.32
C TRP A 207 -8.14 9.43 10.77
N ALA A 208 -8.02 8.14 11.12
CA ALA A 208 -8.20 7.69 12.49
C ALA A 208 -7.09 8.29 13.38
N ARG A 209 -7.49 8.94 14.47
CA ARG A 209 -6.58 9.60 15.41
C ARG A 209 -6.72 9.01 16.80
N ARG A 210 -5.69 9.19 17.63
CA ARG A 210 -5.80 8.86 19.05
C ARG A 210 -6.83 9.77 19.72
N PRO A 211 -7.61 9.26 20.69
CA PRO A 211 -8.52 10.09 21.48
C PRO A 211 -7.80 11.32 22.03
N GLY A 212 -8.43 12.49 21.92
CA GLY A 212 -7.88 13.76 22.40
C GLY A 212 -6.89 14.47 21.46
N HIS A 213 -6.68 13.97 20.23
CA HIS A 213 -5.79 14.59 19.25
C HIS A 213 -6.56 14.97 17.98
N GLU A 214 -6.77 16.27 17.78
CA GLU A 214 -7.42 16.83 16.58
C GLU A 214 -6.43 17.25 15.48
N ARG A 215 -5.11 17.26 15.76
CA ARG A 215 -4.05 17.55 14.79
C ARG A 215 -2.84 16.63 14.99
N HIS A 216 -1.93 16.60 14.03
CA HIS A 216 -0.66 15.87 14.15
C HIS A 216 0.14 16.42 15.32
N HIS A 217 0.38 15.59 16.33
CA HIS A 217 1.19 15.95 17.48
C HIS A 217 2.65 16.11 17.03
N GLY A 218 3.19 17.33 17.13
CA GLY A 218 4.58 17.65 16.72
C GLY A 218 4.72 18.60 15.53
N VAL A 219 3.62 18.91 14.84
CA VAL A 219 3.59 19.92 13.76
C VAL A 219 2.70 21.07 14.21
N ARG A 220 3.27 22.28 14.34
CA ARG A 220 2.50 23.48 14.70
C ARG A 220 1.95 24.16 13.45
N VAL A 221 0.94 25.01 13.64
CA VAL A 221 0.36 25.81 12.57
C VAL A 221 1.44 26.67 11.93
N GLY A 222 1.57 26.61 10.60
CA GLY A 222 2.59 27.33 9.83
C GLY A 222 3.93 26.60 9.69
N GLU A 223 4.06 25.38 10.21
CA GLU A 223 5.24 24.54 9.98
C GLU A 223 5.04 23.50 8.89
N GLU A 224 3.81 23.37 8.38
CA GLU A 224 3.44 22.45 7.30
C GLU A 224 4.16 22.91 6.01
N LEU A 225 5.06 22.06 5.48
CA LEU A 225 5.85 22.28 4.24
C LEU A 225 5.01 22.17 2.97
N THR A 226 3.88 21.48 3.05
CA THR A 226 2.85 21.56 2.01
C THR A 226 2.09 22.85 2.27
N ASP A 227 2.52 23.91 1.60
CA ASP A 227 1.81 25.18 1.60
C ASP A 227 0.35 24.92 1.23
N ASP A 228 -0.60 25.37 2.05
CA ASP A 228 -1.90 25.76 1.52
C ASP A 228 -1.56 26.87 0.51
N GLU A 229 -1.70 26.62 -0.79
CA GLU A 229 -1.63 27.71 -1.77
C GLU A 229 -2.58 28.79 -1.25
N ASP A 230 -2.00 29.93 -0.84
CA ASP A 230 -2.70 31.05 -0.24
C ASP A 230 -4.00 31.31 -1.01
N ASP A 231 -5.14 31.14 -0.34
CA ASP A 231 -6.46 31.52 -0.85
C ASP A 231 -6.44 33.05 -1.16
N GLU A 232 -6.05 33.42 -2.39
CA GLU A 232 -6.38 34.71 -3.04
C GLU A 232 -7.67 34.61 -3.84
#